data_AF-Q3ZCR4-F1
#
_entry.id   AF-Q3ZCR4-F1
#
_cell.length_a   1.000
_cell.length_b   1.000
_cell.length_c   1.000
_cell.angle_alpha   90.00
_cell.angle_beta   90.00
_cell.angle_gamma   90.00
#
_symmetry.space_group_name_H-M   'P 1'
#
loop_
_entity.id
_entity.type
_entity.pdbx_description
1 polymer ?
#
loop_
_entity_poly.entity_id
_entity_poly.type
_entity_poly.pdbx_seq_one_letter_code
_entity_poly.pdbx_strand_id
1 'polypeptide(L)' 'GKFETLAEDAAFVLGLAGASDLSFPGPPRPRGAAASRDLAARLFRDISPFYQRRLFDLYKMDFLLFNYSAPSYLRLL' A
#
# COMPACT_ATOMS: atom_id res chain seq x y z
N GLY A 1 6.44 8.75 3.60
CA GLY A 1 5.64 8.73 2.37
C GLY A 1 4.93 7.40 2.27
N LYS A 2 3.79 7.35 1.57
CA LYS A 2 3.11 6.10 1.23
C LYS A 2 3.77 5.51 -0.01
N PHE A 3 3.72 4.19 -0.17
CA PHE A 3 4.28 3.58 -1.38
C PHE A 3 3.45 3.95 -2.62
N GLU A 4 2.14 4.12 -2.44
CA GLU A 4 1.22 4.52 -3.50
C GLU A 4 1.51 5.92 -4.05
N THR A 5 1.97 6.85 -3.20
CA THR A 5 2.26 8.24 -3.58
C THR A 5 3.73 8.48 -3.90
N LEU A 6 4.55 7.43 -3.86
CA LEU A 6 6.00 7.55 -3.87
C LEU A 6 6.52 8.18 -5.17
N ALA A 7 5.84 7.93 -6.30
CA ALA A 7 6.17 8.55 -7.58
C ALA A 7 5.85 10.05 -7.61
N GLU A 8 4.70 10.45 -7.08
CA GLU A 8 4.31 11.88 -6.99
C GLU A 8 5.20 12.63 -5.98
N ASP A 9 5.44 12.02 -4.82
CA ASP A 9 6.32 12.55 -3.77
C ASP A 9 7.74 12.75 -4.32
N ALA A 10 8.26 11.78 -5.09
CA ALA A 10 9.55 11.88 -5.72
C ALA A 10 9.60 12.98 -6.79
N ALA A 11 8.57 13.10 -7.64
CA ALA A 11 8.49 14.17 -8.63
C ALA A 11 8.51 15.57 -7.98
N PHE A 12 7.79 15.73 -6.86
CA PHE A 12 7.79 16.96 -6.08
C PHE A 12 9.19 17.30 -5.54
N VAL A 13 9.87 16.34 -4.90
CA VAL A 13 11.21 16.54 -4.35
C VAL A 13 12.25 16.81 -5.44
N LEU A 14 12.17 16.11 -6.58
CA LEU A 14 13.07 16.34 -7.72
C LEU A 14 12.88 17.75 -8.32
N GLY A 15 11.65 18.23 -8.37
CA GLY A 15 11.35 19.62 -8.75
C GLY A 15 11.99 20.63 -7.79
N LEU A 16 11.89 20.42 -6.48
CA LEU A 16 12.54 21.28 -5.47
C LEU A 16 14.07 21.23 -5.55
N ALA A 17 14.64 20.09 -5.93
CA ALA A 17 16.08 19.89 -6.09
C ALA A 17 16.64 20.40 -7.43
N GLY A 18 15.79 20.90 -8.34
CA GLY A 18 16.20 21.33 -9.68
C GLY A 18 16.56 20.19 -10.64
N ALA A 19 16.17 18.95 -10.33
CA ALA A 19 16.44 17.74 -11.11
C ALA A 19 15.17 17.20 -11.79
N SER A 20 14.39 18.10 -12.40
CA SER A 20 13.10 17.78 -13.04
C SER A 20 13.20 16.89 -14.29
N ASP A 21 14.42 16.68 -14.78
CA ASP A 21 14.77 15.75 -15.87
C ASP A 21 14.89 14.29 -15.39
N LEU A 22 14.99 14.07 -14.08
CA LEU A 22 14.96 12.75 -13.47
C LEU A 22 13.52 12.34 -13.12
N SER A 23 13.27 11.04 -13.11
CA SER A 23 11.99 10.46 -12.70
C SER A 23 12.21 9.32 -11.73
N PHE A 24 11.26 9.11 -10.83
CA PHE A 24 11.23 7.92 -10.00
C PHE A 24 11.19 6.66 -10.90
N PRO A 25 12.02 5.65 -10.63
CA PRO A 25 11.97 4.41 -11.41
C PRO A 25 10.60 3.77 -11.23
N GLY A 26 9.88 3.57 -12.33
CA GLY A 26 8.61 2.84 -12.31
C GLY A 26 8.79 1.46 -11.68
N PRO A 27 7.73 0.88 -11.09
CA PRO A 27 7.81 -0.47 -10.55
C PRO A 27 8.35 -1.42 -11.63
N PRO A 28 9.18 -2.42 -11.28
CA PRO A 28 9.69 -3.38 -12.25
C PRO A 28 8.53 -3.93 -13.08
N ARG A 29 8.71 -4.00 -14.41
CA ARG A 29 7.67 -4.40 -15.39
C ARG A 29 6.82 -5.53 -14.80
N PRO A 30 5.48 -5.40 -14.82
CA PRO A 30 4.62 -6.26 -14.04
C PRO A 30 4.56 -7.63 -14.69
N ARG A 31 5.44 -8.54 -14.29
CA ARG A 31 5.02 -9.93 -14.12
C ARG A 31 4.28 -10.01 -12.79
N GLY A 32 3.06 -9.47 -12.76
CA GLY A 32 2.08 -9.78 -11.73
C GLY A 32 1.87 -8.79 -10.58
N ALA A 33 2.15 -7.48 -10.69
CA ALA A 33 1.84 -6.52 -9.62
C ALA A 33 0.32 -6.25 -9.45
N ALA A 34 -0.43 -6.14 -10.56
CA ALA A 34 -1.90 -6.11 -10.50
C ALA A 34 -2.45 -7.48 -10.05
N ALA A 35 -1.87 -8.57 -10.58
CA ALA A 35 -2.20 -9.92 -10.16
C ALA A 35 -1.90 -10.18 -8.68
N SER A 36 -0.87 -9.57 -8.10
CA SER A 36 -0.49 -9.75 -6.69
C SER A 36 -1.43 -9.02 -5.76
N ARG A 37 -1.93 -7.83 -6.13
CA ARG A 37 -2.93 -7.10 -5.33
C ARG A 37 -4.27 -7.82 -5.34
N ASP A 38 -4.72 -8.28 -6.50
CA ASP A 38 -5.96 -9.06 -6.63
C ASP A 38 -5.85 -10.45 -5.98
N LEU A 39 -4.70 -11.11 -6.10
CA LEU A 39 -4.41 -12.37 -5.43
C LEU A 39 -4.34 -12.19 -3.92
N ALA A 40 -3.68 -11.15 -3.42
CA ALA A 40 -3.68 -10.81 -2.01
C ALA A 40 -5.10 -10.58 -1.52
N ALA A 41 -5.91 -9.77 -2.22
CA ALA A 41 -7.31 -9.55 -1.85
C ALA A 41 -8.11 -10.87 -1.79
N ARG A 42 -7.91 -11.78 -2.75
CA ARG A 42 -8.52 -13.13 -2.73
C ARG A 42 -8.07 -13.93 -1.51
N LEU A 43 -6.76 -14.06 -1.28
CA LEU A 43 -6.20 -14.81 -0.15
C LEU A 43 -6.68 -14.26 1.20
N PHE A 44 -6.81 -12.94 1.33
CA PHE A 44 -7.31 -12.30 2.54
C PHE A 44 -8.80 -12.58 2.80
N ARG A 45 -9.62 -12.78 1.77
CA ARG A 45 -11.04 -13.17 1.95
C ARG A 45 -11.19 -14.56 2.54
N ASP A 46 -10.23 -15.45 2.31
CA ASP A 46 -10.27 -16.83 2.82
C ASP A 46 -9.82 -16.92 4.29
N ILE A 47 -9.26 -15.83 4.85
CA ILE A 47 -8.91 -15.74 6.26
C ILE A 47 -10.18 -15.50 7.08
N SER A 48 -10.38 -16.28 8.15
CA SER A 48 -11.54 -16.09 9.03
C SER A 48 -11.56 -14.68 9.67
N PRO A 49 -12.75 -14.11 9.96
CA PRO A 49 -12.86 -12.77 10.55
C PRO A 49 -12.06 -12.61 11.86
N PHE A 50 -11.95 -13.69 12.65
CA PHE A 50 -11.12 -13.71 13.86
C PHE A 50 -9.65 -13.41 13.54
N TYR A 51 -9.07 -14.10 12.54
CA TYR A 51 -7.69 -13.89 12.15
C TYR A 51 -7.48 -12.57 11.41
N GLN A 52 -8.46 -12.09 10.63
CA GLN A 52 -8.39 -10.76 10.02
C GLN A 52 -8.27 -9.66 11.08
N ARG A 53 -9.03 -9.77 12.18
CA ARG A 53 -8.97 -8.82 13.29
C ARG A 53 -7.65 -8.94 14.06
N ARG A 54 -7.18 -10.16 14.36
CA ARG A 54 -5.87 -10.39 14.98
C ARG A 54 -4.72 -9.82 14.13
N LEU A 55 -4.76 -9.99 12.82
CA LEU A 55 -3.77 -9.42 11.90
C LEU A 55 -3.84 -7.89 11.90
N PHE A 56 -5.04 -7.31 11.86
CA PHE A 56 -5.19 -5.86 11.97
C PHE A 56 -4.62 -5.33 13.29
N ASP A 57 -4.93 -5.97 14.41
CA ASP A 57 -4.43 -5.55 15.73
C ASP A 57 -2.89 -5.64 15.80
N LEU A 58 -2.29 -6.65 15.18
CA LEU A 58 -0.84 -6.82 15.09
C LEU A 58 -0.17 -5.66 14.31
N TYR A 59 -0.78 -5.21 13.21
CA TYR A 59 -0.22 -4.17 12.33
C TYR A 59 -0.84 -2.79 12.52
N LYS A 60 -1.68 -2.59 13.54
CA LYS A 60 -2.42 -1.34 13.76
C LYS A 60 -1.52 -0.12 13.87
N MET A 61 -0.35 -0.27 14.50
CA MET A 61 0.62 0.82 14.65
C MET A 61 1.18 1.28 13.31
N ASP A 62 1.40 0.36 12.37
CA ASP A 62 1.87 0.70 11.03
C ASP A 62 0.79 1.50 10.27
N PHE A 63 -0.48 1.13 10.40
CA PHE A 63 -1.58 1.89 9.79
C PHE A 63 -1.63 3.34 10.28
N LEU A 64 -1.41 3.57 11.58
CA LEU A 64 -1.34 4.91 12.15
C LEU A 64 -0.12 5.68 11.66
N LEU A 65 1.07 5.05 11.70
CA LEU A 65 2.33 5.67 11.30
C LEU A 65 2.32 6.12 9.83
N PHE A 66 1.70 5.32 8.97
CA PHE A 66 1.61 5.59 7.53
C PHE A 66 0.30 6.27 7.10
N ASN A 67 -0.59 6.60 8.05
CA ASN A 67 -1.91 7.19 7.80
C ASN A 67 -2.74 6.40 6.77
N TYR A 68 -2.74 5.07 6.88
CA TYR A 68 -3.60 4.19 6.10
C TYR A 68 -4.98 4.06 6.74
N SER A 69 -6.02 4.03 5.91
CA SER A 69 -7.40 3.82 6.37
C SER A 69 -7.62 2.37 6.81
N ALA A 70 -8.47 2.17 7.82
CA ALA A 70 -8.90 0.84 8.22
C ALA A 70 -9.54 0.08 7.03
N PRO A 71 -9.17 -1.18 6.80
CA PRO A 71 -9.71 -1.98 5.70
C PRO A 71 -11.22 -2.19 5.80
N SER A 72 -11.92 -2.25 4.65
CA SER A 72 -13.37 -2.45 4.60
C SER A 72 -13.83 -3.81 5.14
N TYR A 73 -13.00 -4.85 5.03
CA TYR A 73 -13.33 -6.20 5.53
C TYR A 73 -13.48 -6.28 7.06
N LEU A 74 -12.96 -5.30 7.81
CA LEU A 74 -13.13 -5.26 9.28
C LEU A 74 -14.52 -4.80 9.73
N ARG A 75 -15.34 -4.24 8.81
CA ARG A 75 -16.67 -3.65 9.09
C ARG A 75 -17.81 -4.68 9.08
N LEU A 76 -17.54 -5.96 8.83
CA LEU A 76 -18.54 -7.02 8.85
C LEU A 76 -18.66 -7.63 10.26
N LEU A 77 -19.24 -6.89 11.19
CA LEU A 77 -19.88 -7.41 12.41
C LEU A 77 -21.02 -6.47 12.80
#